data_AF-A0A924C9Y7-F1
#
_entry.id   AF-A0A924C9Y7-F1
#
_cell.length_a   1.000
_cell.length_b   1.000
_cell.length_c   1.000
_cell.angle_alpha   90.00
_cell.angle_beta   90.00
_cell.angle_gamma   90.00
#
_symmetry.space_group_name_H-M   'P 1'
#
loop_
_entity.id
_entity.type
_entity.pdbx_description
1 polymer ?
#
loop_
_entity_poly.entity_id
_entity_poly.type
_entity_poly.pdbx_seq_one_letter_code
_entity_poly.pdbx_strand_id
1 'polypeptide(L)'
;MYQMLTRRFPYGEIEPFQRPRFGTPVPPTRYRPETPLWLENVVLRAVARDPADRFETAEEFLLALERGASRPLAAPGPMPLARRDPISLWRGIAAMSIVINLLLLYLLLMR
;
A
#
# COMPACT_ATOMS: atom_id res chain seq x y z
N MET A 1 2.98 -13.82 14.14
CA MET A 1 2.28 -14.44 12.99
C MET A 1 3.18 -14.66 11.78
N TYR A 2 3.79 -13.63 11.18
CA TYR A 2 4.68 -13.81 10.00
C TYR A 2 5.73 -14.92 10.23
N GLN A 3 6.48 -14.83 11.34
CA GLN A 3 7.49 -15.82 11.70
C GLN A 3 6.91 -17.22 11.96
N MET A 4 5.67 -17.32 12.44
CA MET A 4 5.02 -18.62 12.65
C MET A 4 4.72 -19.29 11.30
N LEU A 5 4.40 -18.51 10.27
CA LEU A 5 4.12 -18.99 8.91
C LEU A 5 5.39 -19.33 8.12
N THR A 6 6.41 -18.47 8.20
CA THR A 6 7.59 -18.52 7.32
C THR A 6 8.89 -18.95 8.01
N ARG A 7 8.90 -19.03 9.35
CA ARG A 7 10.10 -19.17 10.20
C ARG A 7 11.15 -18.07 10.00
N ARG A 8 10.78 -16.95 9.37
CA ARG A 8 11.67 -15.82 9.07
C ARG A 8 11.05 -14.51 9.55
N PHE A 9 11.84 -13.44 9.55
CA PHE A 9 11.34 -12.09 9.81
C PHE A 9 10.95 -11.36 8.51
N PRO A 10 9.93 -10.49 8.54
CA PRO A 10 9.45 -9.77 7.35
C PRO A 10 10.51 -8.86 6.71
N TYR A 11 11.43 -8.35 7.53
CA TYR A 11 12.49 -7.41 7.13
C TYR A 11 13.89 -8.02 7.12
N GLY A 12 13.99 -9.35 7.19
CA GLY A 12 15.26 -10.04 7.38
C GLY A 12 15.70 -10.09 8.85
N GLU A 13 16.74 -10.87 9.09
CA GLU A 13 17.44 -10.90 10.39
C GLU A 13 18.39 -9.71 10.47
N ILE A 14 18.49 -9.09 11.64
CA ILE A 14 19.35 -7.94 11.88
C ILE A 14 20.41 -8.37 12.87
N GLU A 15 21.68 -8.34 12.47
CA GLU A 15 22.78 -8.63 13.37
C GLU A 15 22.99 -7.49 14.39
N PRO A 16 23.55 -7.76 15.58
CA PRO A 16 23.68 -6.76 16.66
C PRO A 16 24.45 -5.49 16.27
N PHE A 17 25.32 -5.56 15.27
CA PHE A 17 26.13 -4.45 14.78
C PHE A 17 25.54 -3.74 13.56
N GLN A 18 24.40 -4.19 13.03
CA GLN A 18 23.72 -3.56 11.91
C GLN A 18 22.67 -2.55 12.37
N ARG A 19 22.50 -1.48 11.59
CA ARG A 19 21.37 -0.56 11.76
C ARG A 19 20.15 -1.12 11.02
N PRO A 20 19.01 -1.36 11.70
CA PRO A 20 17.79 -1.86 11.06
C PRO A 20 17.37 -0.99 9.89
N ARG A 21 17.15 -1.59 8.73
CA ARG A 21 16.56 -0.93 7.56
C ARG A 21 15.24 -1.59 7.21
N PHE A 22 14.15 -0.94 7.60
CA PHE A 22 12.80 -1.40 7.28
C PHE A 22 12.40 -0.88 5.90
N GLY A 23 12.57 -1.75 4.89
CA GLY A 23 12.12 -1.52 3.51
C GLY A 23 10.70 -2.04 3.28
N THR A 24 10.46 -2.62 2.10
CA THR A 24 9.24 -3.38 1.82
C THR A 24 9.35 -4.76 2.47
N PRO A 25 8.34 -5.22 3.25
CA PRO A 25 8.37 -6.56 3.83
C PRO A 25 8.34 -7.63 2.73
N VAL A 26 9.08 -8.73 2.94
CA VAL A 26 9.12 -9.83 1.98
C VAL A 26 7.79 -10.60 2.01
N PRO A 27 7.14 -10.86 0.87
CA PRO A 27 5.91 -11.66 0.81
C PRO A 27 6.10 -13.07 1.40
N PRO A 28 5.21 -13.56 2.30
CA PRO A 28 5.25 -14.93 2.81
C PRO A 28 5.25 -16.00 1.71
N THR A 29 4.57 -15.75 0.59
CA THR A 29 4.51 -16.67 -0.58
C THR A 29 5.88 -16.93 -1.17
N ARG A 30 6.87 -16.04 -0.96
CA ARG A 30 8.25 -16.26 -1.38
C ARG A 30 8.91 -17.44 -0.67
N TYR A 31 8.56 -17.66 0.60
CA TYR A 31 9.09 -18.77 1.41
C TYR A 31 8.15 -19.97 1.43
N ARG A 32 6.84 -19.71 1.31
CA ARG A 32 5.79 -20.71 1.42
C ARG A 32 4.73 -20.50 0.33
N PRO A 33 4.96 -21.00 -0.90
CA PRO A 33 4.09 -20.75 -2.05
C PRO A 33 2.64 -21.19 -1.89
N GLU A 34 2.38 -22.16 -1.02
CA GLU A 34 1.04 -22.66 -0.70
C GLU A 34 0.24 -21.73 0.24
N THR A 35 0.84 -20.63 0.69
CA THR A 35 0.15 -19.66 1.55
C THR A 35 -1.00 -19.01 0.77
N PRO A 36 -2.24 -19.03 1.28
CA PRO A 36 -3.35 -18.37 0.62
C PRO A 36 -3.09 -16.87 0.44
N LEU A 37 -3.40 -16.33 -0.74
CA LEU A 37 -3.13 -14.93 -1.08
C LEU A 37 -3.82 -13.94 -0.13
N TRP A 38 -5.02 -14.27 0.36
CA TRP A 38 -5.71 -13.45 1.37
C TRP A 38 -4.91 -13.35 2.67
N LEU A 39 -4.28 -14.45 3.09
CA LEU A 39 -3.50 -14.51 4.33
C LEU A 39 -2.19 -13.73 4.16
N GLU A 40 -1.55 -13.83 3.00
CA GLU A 40 -0.41 -12.98 2.64
C GLU A 40 -0.77 -11.49 2.77
N ASN A 41 -1.88 -11.05 2.19
CA ASN A 41 -2.29 -9.66 2.23
C ASN A 41 -2.55 -9.17 3.67
N VAL A 42 -3.22 -9.97 4.49
CA VAL A 42 -3.47 -9.66 5.92
C VAL A 42 -2.15 -9.57 6.69
N VAL A 43 -1.23 -10.52 6.49
CA VAL A 43 0.08 -10.52 7.14
C VAL A 43 0.92 -9.31 6.72
N LEU A 44 0.96 -9.00 5.42
CA LEU A 44 1.71 -7.87 4.88
C LEU A 44 1.17 -6.53 5.38
N ARG A 45 -0.15 -6.37 5.46
CA ARG A 45 -0.77 -5.18 6.06
C ARG A 45 -0.42 -5.06 7.55
N ALA A 46 -0.46 -6.15 8.31
CA ALA A 46 -0.15 -6.14 9.74
C ALA A 46 1.32 -5.73 10.03
N VAL A 47 2.25 -6.11 9.15
CA VAL A 47 3.67 -5.77 9.30
C VAL A 47 4.08 -4.51 8.55
N ALA A 48 3.15 -3.77 7.93
CA ALA A 48 3.49 -2.61 7.11
C ALA A 48 4.36 -1.59 7.88
N ARG A 49 5.28 -0.94 7.15
CA ARG A 49 6.23 0.01 7.72
C ARG A 49 5.53 1.27 8.25
N ASP A 50 4.60 1.81 7.45
CA ASP A 50 3.84 2.99 7.82
C ASP A 50 2.70 2.58 8.77
N PRO A 51 2.57 3.21 9.96
CA PRO A 51 1.43 3.03 10.84
C PRO A 51 0.07 3.22 10.15
N ALA A 52 -0.04 4.14 9.19
CA ALA A 52 -1.29 4.41 8.47
C ALA A 52 -1.73 3.26 7.55
N ASP A 53 -0.78 2.42 7.13
CA ASP A 53 -1.05 1.26 6.28
C ASP A 53 -1.35 -0.01 7.11
N ARG A 54 -1.18 0.03 8.44
CA ARG A 54 -1.44 -1.11 9.33
C ARG A 54 -2.92 -1.23 9.71
N PHE A 55 -3.24 -2.28 10.46
CA PHE A 55 -4.50 -2.36 11.17
C PHE A 55 -4.46 -1.37 12.34
N GLU A 56 -5.52 -0.61 12.51
CA GLU A 56 -5.62 0.39 13.58
C GLU A 56 -5.69 -0.29 14.95
N THR A 57 -6.42 -1.41 15.03
CA THR A 57 -6.60 -2.19 16.26
C THR A 57 -6.35 -3.67 16.05
N ALA A 58 -6.07 -4.38 17.15
CA ALA A 58 -5.96 -5.83 17.13
C ALA A 58 -7.29 -6.52 16.75
N GLU A 59 -8.42 -5.88 17.04
CA GLU A 59 -9.76 -6.37 16.67
C GLU A 59 -9.98 -6.29 15.15
N GLU A 60 -9.55 -5.21 14.49
CA GLU A 60 -9.61 -5.10 13.03
C GLU A 60 -8.78 -6.21 12.37
N PHE A 61 -7.61 -6.50 12.94
CA PHE A 61 -6.75 -7.57 12.49
C PHE A 61 -7.37 -8.96 12.68
N LEU A 62 -7.95 -9.24 13.84
CA LEU A 62 -8.64 -10.50 14.13
C LEU A 62 -9.83 -10.69 13.18
N LEU A 63 -10.63 -9.66 12.97
CA LEU A 63 -11.78 -9.68 12.07
C LEU A 63 -11.36 -9.92 10.62
N ALA A 64 -10.23 -9.37 10.18
CA ALA A 64 -9.68 -9.65 8.86
C ALA A 64 -9.27 -11.13 8.69
N LEU A 65 -8.72 -11.74 9.74
CA LEU A 65 -8.38 -13.16 9.76
C LEU A 65 -9.62 -14.06 9.71
N GLU A 66 -10.62 -13.78 10.55
CA GLU A 66 -11.88 -14.53 10.58
C GLU A 66 -12.63 -14.46 9.24
N ARG A 67 -12.66 -13.26 8.64
CA ARG A 67 -13.26 -13.06 7.30
C ARG A 67 -12.53 -13.83 6.23
N GLY A 68 -11.19 -13.80 6.22
CA GLY A 68 -10.39 -14.55 5.24
C GLY A 68 -10.51 -16.08 5.39
N ALA A 69 -10.64 -16.57 6.63
CA ALA A 69 -10.84 -17.98 6.92
C ALA A 69 -12.26 -18.47 6.57
N SER A 70 -13.29 -17.69 6.89
CA SER A 70 -14.71 -18.03 6.63
C SER A 70 -15.13 -17.84 5.17
N ARG A 71 -14.46 -16.92 4.46
CA ARG A 71 -14.68 -16.63 3.05
C ARG A 71 -13.31 -16.50 2.37
N PRO A 72 -12.74 -17.59 1.84
CA PRO A 72 -11.60 -17.52 0.93
C PRO A 72 -12.05 -16.91 -0.41
N LEU A 73 -12.59 -15.69 -0.37
CA LEU A 73 -12.96 -14.89 -1.52
C LEU A 73 -11.72 -14.18 -2.04
N ALA A 74 -11.63 -14.11 -3.37
CA ALA A 74 -10.50 -13.65 -4.15
C ALA A 74 -9.86 -12.36 -3.62
N ALA A 75 -8.55 -12.26 -3.85
CA ALA A 75 -7.69 -11.15 -3.44
C ALA A 75 -8.40 -9.78 -3.55
N PRO A 76 -8.25 -8.90 -2.55
CA PRO A 76 -8.64 -7.50 -2.73
C PRO A 76 -8.02 -7.00 -4.03
N GLY A 77 -8.87 -6.51 -4.94
CA GLY A 77 -8.40 -5.96 -6.21
C GLY A 77 -7.35 -4.86 -5.99
N PRO A 78 -6.46 -4.62 -6.96
CA PRO A 78 -5.42 -3.61 -6.84
C PRO A 78 -6.02 -2.27 -6.40
N MET A 79 -5.44 -1.70 -5.34
CA MET A 79 -5.79 -0.41 -4.77
C MET A 79 -5.99 0.66 -5.87
N PRO A 80 -7.07 1.47 -5.84
CA PRO A 80 -7.29 2.50 -6.84
C PRO A 80 -6.11 3.47 -6.91
N LEU A 81 -5.61 3.75 -8.12
CA LEU A 81 -4.54 4.71 -8.39
C LEU A 81 -4.81 6.10 -7.79
N ALA A 82 -6.07 6.41 -7.49
CA ALA A 82 -6.50 7.64 -6.83
C ALA A 82 -5.87 7.86 -5.44
N ARG A 83 -5.45 6.80 -4.73
CA ARG A 83 -4.75 6.92 -3.44
C ARG A 83 -3.23 7.05 -3.57
N ARG A 84 -2.68 6.83 -4.77
CA ARG A 84 -1.22 6.79 -5.01
C ARG A 84 -0.60 8.16 -5.20
N ASP A 85 -1.27 9.11 -5.84
CA ASP A 85 -0.70 10.45 -6.11
C ASP A 85 -1.77 11.56 -6.16
N PRO A 86 -2.18 12.14 -5.01
CA PRO A 86 -3.07 13.29 -5.01
C PRO A 86 -2.50 14.48 -5.81
N ILE A 87 -1.16 14.60 -5.91
CA ILE A 87 -0.46 15.67 -6.64
C ILE A 87 -0.76 15.67 -8.15
N SER A 88 -1.04 14.52 -8.76
CA SER A 88 -1.24 14.43 -10.22
C SER A 88 -2.54 15.10 -10.67
N LEU A 89 -3.59 15.03 -9.85
CA LEU A 89 -4.86 15.74 -10.08
C LEU A 89 -4.66 17.26 -10.07
N TRP A 90 -3.90 17.76 -9.09
CA TRP A 90 -3.60 19.19 -8.98
C TRP A 90 -2.76 19.72 -10.14
N ARG A 91 -1.83 18.91 -10.67
CA ARG A 91 -1.04 19.27 -11.86
C ARG A 91 -1.91 19.47 -13.10
N GLY A 92 -2.94 18.63 -13.30
CA GLY A 92 -3.87 18.77 -14.42
C GLY A 92 -4.70 20.06 -14.33
N ILE A 93 -5.22 20.36 -13.13
CA ILE A 93 -5.98 21.60 -12.86
C ILE A 93 -5.10 22.83 -13.09
N ALA A 94 -3.86 22.83 -12.60
CA ALA A 94 -2.92 23.93 -12.78
C ALA A 94 -2.59 24.16 -14.27
N ALA A 95 -2.31 23.09 -15.03
CA ALA A 95 -2.04 23.20 -16.46
C ALA A 95 -3.24 23.75 -17.24
N MET A 96 -4.46 23.28 -16.93
CA MET A 96 -5.69 23.79 -17.55
C MET A 96 -5.90 25.27 -17.26
N SER A 97 -5.66 25.72 -16.02
CA SER A 97 -5.75 27.14 -15.63
C SER A 97 -4.75 28.01 -16.41
N ILE A 98 -3.52 27.54 -16.63
CA ILE A 98 -2.51 28.27 -17.41
C ILE A 98 -2.96 28.41 -18.86
N VAL A 99 -3.45 27.34 -19.49
CA VAL A 99 -3.91 27.38 -20.88
C VAL A 99 -5.08 28.35 -21.05
N ILE A 100 -6.06 28.31 -20.14
CA ILE A 100 -7.21 29.22 -20.15
C ILE A 100 -6.77 30.67 -20.00
N ASN A 101 -5.86 30.96 -19.06
CA ASN A 101 -5.35 32.31 -18.85
C ASN A 101 -4.58 32.82 -20.07
N LEU A 102 -3.73 32.00 -20.69
CA LEU A 102 -3.00 32.38 -21.90
C LEU A 102 -3.95 32.65 -23.07
N LEU A 103 -5.01 31.84 -23.21
CA LEU A 103 -6.00 32.01 -24.27
C LEU A 103 -6.85 33.27 -24.07
N LEU A 104 -7.24 33.57 -22.82
CA LEU A 104 -7.90 34.82 -22.46
C LEU A 104 -7.01 36.05 -22.73
N LEU A 105 -5.73 35.96 -22.39
CA LEU A 105 -4.77 37.04 -22.58
C LEU A 105 -4.51 37.29 -24.07
N TYR A 106 -4.41 36.23 -24.87
CA TYR A 106 -4.34 36.31 -26.33
C TYR A 106 -5.58 36.99 -26.93
N LEU A 107 -6.78 36.56 -26.52
CA LEU A 107 -8.04 37.16 -26.99
C LEU A 107 -8.19 38.63 -26.59
N LEU A 108 -7.66 39.04 -25.43
CA LEU A 108 -7.69 40.42 -24.97
C LEU A 108 -6.65 41.30 -25.69
N LEU A 109 -5.50 40.74 -26.07
CA LEU A 109 -4.46 41.45 -26.83
C LEU A 109 -4.82 41.60 -28.33
N MET A 110 -5.62 40.67 -28.85
CA MET A 110 -6.07 40.63 -30.25
C MET A 110 -7.38 41.40 -30.48
N ARG A 111 -7.88 42.11 -29.46
CA ARG A 111 -9.09 42.94 -29.48
C ARG A 111 -8.72 44.41 -29.36
#